data_AF-A0A800JQ06-F1
#
_entry.id   AF-A0A800JQ06-F1
#
_cell.length_a   1.000
_cell.length_b   1.000
_cell.length_c   1.000
_cell.angle_alpha   90.00
_cell.angle_beta   90.00
_cell.angle_gamma   90.00
#
_symmetry.space_group_name_H-M   'P 1'
#
loop_
_entity.id
_entity.type
_entity.pdbx_description
1 polymer ?
#
loop_
_entity_poly.entity_id
_entity_poly.type
_entity_poly.pdbx_seq_one_letter_code
_entity_poly.pdbx_strand_id
1 'polypeptide(L)'
;MLRRFARYTLLTITSLVFVFALLSGSEDYGGGLMGIVKNSPNALPWLLLFGLNYLVWRKEFLGGIILTIFGIAITIFFNSGPNFWWSTFTLTNLITLLGIVFIYLGKKESKK
;
A
#
# COMPACT_ATOMS: atom_id res chain seq x y z
N MET A 1 15.51 -15.37 -2.78
CA MET A 1 15.38 -14.23 -3.72
C MET A 1 13.98 -13.63 -3.70
N LEU A 2 12.93 -14.41 -3.97
CA LEU A 2 11.52 -13.95 -4.00
C LEU A 2 11.10 -13.10 -2.79
N ARG A 3 11.45 -13.50 -1.56
CA ARG A 3 11.11 -12.75 -0.33
C ARG A 3 11.65 -11.32 -0.32
N ARG A 4 12.95 -11.14 -0.64
CA ARG A 4 13.57 -9.82 -0.68
C ARG A 4 12.93 -8.98 -1.78
N PHE A 5 12.72 -9.57 -2.95
CA PHE A 5 12.06 -8.92 -4.06
C PHE A 5 10.65 -8.41 -3.68
N ALA A 6 9.80 -9.24 -3.08
CA ALA A 6 8.47 -8.84 -2.63
C ALA A 6 8.50 -7.72 -1.58
N ARG A 7 9.41 -7.80 -0.60
CA ARG A 7 9.58 -6.76 0.44
C ARG A 7 9.98 -5.41 -0.15
N TYR A 8 10.96 -5.39 -1.05
CA TYR A 8 11.38 -4.15 -1.70
C TYR A 8 10.32 -3.63 -2.66
N THR A 9 9.62 -4.51 -3.39
CA THR A 9 8.50 -4.11 -4.25
C THR A 9 7.40 -3.40 -3.45
N LEU A 10 6.99 -3.98 -2.31
CA LEU A 10 6.00 -3.34 -1.43
C LEU A 10 6.49 -1.97 -0.93
N LEU A 11 7.74 -1.87 -0.49
CA LEU A 11 8.32 -0.63 0.03
C LEU A 11 8.41 0.45 -1.05
N THR A 12 8.82 0.09 -2.27
CA THR A 12 8.88 1.00 -3.42
C THR A 12 7.49 1.52 -3.77
N ILE A 13 6.50 0.63 -3.89
CA ILE A 13 5.10 1.03 -4.14
C ILE A 13 4.63 1.99 -3.04
N THR A 14 4.85 1.64 -1.77
CA THR A 14 4.41 2.43 -0.62
C THR A 14 5.01 3.83 -0.66
N SER A 15 6.30 3.93 -0.95
CA SER A 15 7.03 5.21 -0.97
C SER A 15 6.57 6.09 -2.12
N LEU A 16 6.44 5.53 -3.32
CA LEU A 16 5.98 6.27 -4.50
C LEU A 16 4.54 6.79 -4.33
N VAL A 17 3.64 5.92 -3.85
CA VAL A 17 2.23 6.28 -3.70
C VAL A 17 2.02 7.25 -2.54
N PHE A 18 2.77 7.11 -1.44
CA PHE A 18 2.72 8.07 -0.34
C PHE A 18 3.14 9.47 -0.80
N VAL A 19 4.27 9.60 -1.50
CA VAL A 19 4.73 10.90 -2.02
C VAL A 19 3.73 11.45 -3.04
N PHE A 20 3.25 10.61 -3.96
CA PHE A 20 2.23 11.02 -4.93
C PHE A 20 0.99 11.54 -4.22
N ALA A 21 0.41 10.80 -3.28
CA ALA A 21 -0.80 11.17 -2.58
C ALA A 21 -0.64 12.43 -1.73
N LEU A 22 0.55 12.65 -1.14
CA LEU A 22 0.87 13.82 -0.35
C LEU A 22 0.92 15.10 -1.20
N LEU A 23 1.42 15.00 -2.44
CA LEU A 23 1.58 16.14 -3.34
C LEU A 23 0.36 16.36 -4.24
N SER A 24 -0.31 15.29 -4.69
CA SER A 24 -1.46 15.35 -5.57
C SER A 24 -2.65 16.01 -4.88
N GLY A 25 -3.22 17.05 -5.48
CA GLY A 25 -4.34 17.81 -4.89
C GLY A 25 -3.91 18.93 -3.93
N SER A 26 -2.62 19.07 -3.63
CA SER A 26 -2.13 20.20 -2.81
C SER A 26 -2.34 21.57 -3.48
N GLU A 27 -2.40 21.60 -4.81
CA GLU A 27 -2.66 22.80 -5.61
C GLU A 27 -4.08 23.35 -5.39
N ASP A 28 -5.07 22.47 -5.18
CA ASP A 28 -6.46 22.85 -4.89
C ASP A 28 -6.59 23.62 -3.55
N TYR A 29 -5.58 23.52 -2.69
CA TYR A 29 -5.49 24.22 -1.41
C TYR A 29 -4.62 25.48 -1.43
N GLY A 30 -4.23 25.95 -2.62
CA GLY A 30 -3.36 27.12 -2.82
C GLY A 30 -1.87 26.79 -2.94
N GLY A 31 -1.50 25.51 -2.99
CA GLY A 31 -0.13 25.05 -3.18
C GLY A 31 0.81 25.31 -2.00
N GLY A 32 2.11 25.13 -2.25
CA GLY A 32 3.17 25.30 -1.25
C GLY A 32 3.05 24.34 -0.05
N LEU A 33 3.76 24.67 1.04
CA LEU A 33 3.78 23.83 2.24
C LEU A 33 2.39 23.71 2.89
N MET A 34 1.60 24.78 2.88
CA MET A 34 0.27 24.76 3.49
C MET A 34 -0.71 23.89 2.70
N GLY A 35 -0.60 23.88 1.37
CA GLY A 35 -1.38 22.98 0.52
C GLY A 35 -1.05 21.51 0.80
N ILE A 36 0.22 21.18 0.98
CA ILE A 36 0.67 19.82 1.33
C ILE A 36 0.10 19.39 2.70
N VAL A 37 0.18 20.25 3.71
CA VAL A 37 -0.35 19.95 5.06
C VAL A 37 -1.85 19.70 5.00
N LYS A 38 -2.61 20.53 4.28
CA LYS A 38 -4.06 20.37 4.11
C LYS A 38 -4.43 19.10 3.34
N ASN A 39 -3.61 18.71 2.38
CA ASN A 39 -3.80 17.48 1.59
C ASN A 39 -3.31 16.21 2.30
N SER A 40 -2.59 16.32 3.43
CA SER A 40 -2.03 15.18 4.15
C SER A 40 -3.02 14.04 4.51
N PRO A 41 -4.35 14.28 4.73
CA PRO A 41 -5.32 13.19 4.89
C PRO A 41 -5.35 12.21 3.72
N ASN A 42 -5.10 12.66 2.48
CA ASN A 42 -5.02 11.81 1.29
C ASN A 42 -3.83 10.82 1.37
N ALA A 43 -2.78 11.17 2.12
CA ALA A 43 -1.60 10.34 2.31
C ALA A 43 -1.76 9.26 3.42
N LEU A 44 -2.81 9.35 4.26
CA LEU A 44 -2.97 8.49 5.44
C LEU A 44 -3.06 6.98 5.14
N PRO A 45 -3.81 6.51 4.12
CA PRO A 45 -3.83 5.09 3.79
C PRO A 45 -2.43 4.54 3.45
N TRP A 46 -1.61 5.36 2.82
CA TRP A 46 -0.25 4.99 2.40
C TRP A 46 0.75 5.08 3.56
N LEU A 47 0.53 6.00 4.51
CA LEU A 47 1.25 6.01 5.78
C LEU A 47 0.98 4.73 6.58
N LEU A 48 -0.28 4.28 6.64
CA LEU A 48 -0.62 2.98 7.24
C LEU A 48 0.10 1.82 6.54
N LEU A 49 0.23 1.89 5.21
CA LEU A 49 0.96 0.89 4.43
C LEU A 49 2.44 0.81 4.82
N PHE A 50 3.09 1.90 5.26
CA PHE A 50 4.44 1.81 5.87
C PHE A 50 4.45 0.96 7.16
N GLY A 51 3.42 1.09 8.00
CA GLY A 51 3.25 0.22 9.17
C GLY A 51 3.11 -1.26 8.78
N LEU A 52 2.40 -1.54 7.69
CA LEU A 52 2.26 -2.90 7.15
C LEU A 52 3.55 -3.42 6.53
N ASN A 53 4.37 -2.57 5.89
CA ASN A 53 5.72 -2.94 5.47
C ASN A 53 6.54 -3.44 6.66
N TYR A 54 6.59 -2.65 7.73
CA TYR A 54 7.29 -3.04 8.95
C TYR A 54 6.76 -4.37 9.52
N LEU A 55 5.43 -4.53 9.57
CA LEU A 55 4.81 -5.75 10.07
C LEU A 55 5.18 -6.98 9.25
N VAL A 56 5.13 -6.89 7.92
CA VAL A 56 5.54 -7.98 7.01
C VAL A 56 7.00 -8.36 7.22
N TRP A 57 7.88 -7.38 7.49
CA TRP A 57 9.29 -7.65 7.73
C TRP A 57 9.53 -8.39 9.06
N ARG A 58 8.70 -8.12 10.08
CA ARG A 58 8.81 -8.74 11.42
C ARG A 58 8.08 -10.06 11.54
N LYS A 59 6.88 -10.16 10.97
CA LYS A 59 5.96 -11.30 11.08
C LYS A 59 5.29 -11.52 9.73
N GLU A 60 5.99 -12.22 8.84
CA GLU A 60 5.61 -12.31 7.44
C GLU A 60 4.22 -12.90 7.19
N PHE A 61 3.86 -13.98 7.91
CA PHE A 61 2.53 -14.60 7.76
C PHE A 61 1.40 -13.68 8.22
N LEU A 62 1.48 -13.15 9.45
CA LEU A 62 0.47 -12.25 10.01
C LEU A 62 0.40 -10.94 9.23
N GLY A 63 1.55 -10.37 8.86
CA GLY A 63 1.65 -9.19 8.03
C GLY A 63 1.04 -9.41 6.64
N GLY A 64 1.24 -10.57 6.04
CA GLY A 64 0.62 -10.96 4.77
C GLY A 64 -0.91 -11.03 4.85
N ILE A 65 -1.46 -11.60 5.93
CA ILE A 65 -2.93 -11.64 6.17
C ILE A 65 -3.48 -10.21 6.24
N ILE A 66 -2.90 -9.38 7.10
CA ILE A 66 -3.38 -8.01 7.31
C ILE A 66 -3.20 -7.18 6.05
N LEU A 67 -2.09 -7.34 5.32
CA LEU A 67 -1.85 -6.68 4.05
C LEU A 67 -2.84 -7.10 2.96
N THR A 68 -3.24 -8.37 2.93
CA THR A 68 -4.26 -8.87 1.99
C THR A 68 -5.61 -8.22 2.28
N ILE A 69 -6.03 -8.18 3.56
CA ILE A 69 -7.27 -7.53 3.98
C ILE A 69 -7.23 -6.04 3.63
N PHE A 70 -6.12 -5.37 3.95
CA PHE A 70 -5.91 -3.97 3.60
C PHE A 70 -5.98 -3.74 2.07
N GLY A 71 -5.31 -4.58 1.29
CA GLY A 71 -5.32 -4.54 -0.18
C GLY A 71 -6.73 -4.68 -0.77
N ILE A 72 -7.53 -5.61 -0.27
CA ILE A 72 -8.94 -5.77 -0.66
C ILE A 72 -9.73 -4.52 -0.29
N ALA A 73 -9.57 -4.02 0.94
CA ALA A 73 -10.29 -2.83 1.42
C ALA A 73 -9.99 -1.60 0.55
N ILE A 74 -8.72 -1.31 0.25
CA ILE A 74 -8.35 -0.18 -0.61
C ILE A 74 -8.77 -0.39 -2.06
N THR A 75 -8.80 -1.64 -2.54
CA THR A 75 -9.29 -1.95 -3.89
C THR A 75 -10.77 -1.59 -4.00
N ILE A 76 -11.59 -1.99 -3.01
CA ILE A 76 -13.00 -1.62 -2.98
C ILE A 76 -13.14 -0.10 -2.85
N PHE A 77 -12.47 0.50 -1.86
CA PHE A 77 -12.60 1.93 -1.56
C PHE A 77 -12.24 2.83 -2.76
N PHE A 78 -11.08 2.63 -3.38
CA PHE A 78 -10.62 3.49 -4.48
C PHE A 78 -11.23 3.17 -5.85
N ASN A 79 -11.91 2.03 -6.01
CA ASN A 79 -12.51 1.63 -7.29
C ASN A 79 -14.05 1.56 -7.28
N SER A 80 -14.71 2.02 -6.21
CA SER A 80 -16.19 2.11 -6.13
C SER A 80 -16.74 3.48 -6.54
N GLY A 81 -15.91 4.37 -7.07
CA GLY A 81 -16.32 5.70 -7.54
C GLY A 81 -17.03 5.67 -8.90
N PRO A 82 -17.54 6.83 -9.37
CA PRO A 82 -18.21 6.95 -10.67
C PRO A 82 -17.25 6.71 -11.85
N ASN A 83 -15.95 6.89 -11.64
CA ASN A 83 -14.91 6.67 -12.64
C ASN A 83 -14.06 5.46 -12.25
N PHE A 84 -13.87 4.53 -13.19
CA PHE A 84 -13.01 3.37 -13.02
C PHE A 84 -11.66 3.61 -13.71
N TRP A 85 -10.58 3.58 -12.93
CA TRP A 85 -9.22 3.81 -13.42
C TRP A 85 -8.40 2.52 -13.36
N TRP A 86 -8.01 1.99 -14.52
CA TRP A 86 -7.21 0.77 -14.62
C TRP A 86 -5.91 0.84 -13.82
N SER A 87 -5.25 2.01 -13.79
CA SER A 87 -4.03 2.23 -13.02
C SER A 87 -4.25 2.02 -11.53
N THR A 88 -5.29 2.64 -10.96
CA THR A 88 -5.67 2.50 -9.54
C THR A 88 -6.06 1.06 -9.23
N PHE A 89 -6.89 0.45 -10.07
CA PHE A 89 -7.31 -0.93 -9.92
C PHE A 89 -6.11 -1.89 -9.90
N THR A 90 -5.18 -1.76 -10.85
CA THR A 90 -3.99 -2.60 -10.92
C THR A 90 -3.09 -2.40 -9.71
N LEU A 91 -2.87 -1.15 -9.29
CA LEU A 91 -2.04 -0.82 -8.12
C LEU A 91 -2.60 -1.43 -6.82
N THR A 92 -3.88 -1.24 -6.55
CA THR A 92 -4.51 -1.75 -5.32
C THR A 92 -4.55 -3.29 -5.30
N ASN A 93 -4.82 -3.92 -6.44
CA ASN A 93 -4.77 -5.39 -6.55
C ASN A 93 -3.35 -5.95 -6.40
N LEU A 94 -2.32 -5.24 -6.89
CA LEU A 94 -0.92 -5.65 -6.69
C LEU A 94 -0.56 -5.71 -5.21
N ILE A 95 -1.06 -4.78 -4.39
CA ILE A 95 -0.87 -4.81 -2.92
C ILE A 95 -1.51 -6.07 -2.31
N THR A 96 -2.74 -6.42 -2.73
CA THR A 96 -3.41 -7.67 -2.31
C THR A 96 -2.58 -8.91 -2.68
N LEU A 97 -2.09 -8.97 -3.92
CA LEU A 97 -1.26 -10.08 -4.41
C LEU A 97 0.04 -10.21 -3.60
N LEU A 98 0.70 -9.09 -3.28
CA LEU A 98 1.87 -9.10 -2.39
C LEU A 98 1.53 -9.66 -1.01
N GLY A 99 0.37 -9.32 -0.45
CA GLY A 99 -0.14 -9.92 0.79
C GLY A 99 -0.23 -11.44 0.72
N ILE A 100 -0.82 -11.98 -0.36
CA ILE A 100 -0.93 -13.42 -0.61
C ILE A 100 0.46 -14.07 -0.73
N VAL A 101 1.39 -13.43 -1.42
CA VAL A 101 2.78 -13.90 -1.53
C VAL A 101 3.43 -13.99 -0.15
N PHE A 102 3.25 -13.00 0.74
CA PHE A 102 3.79 -13.05 2.10
C PHE A 102 3.14 -14.14 2.96
N ILE A 103 1.84 -14.40 2.82
CA ILE A 103 1.17 -15.54 3.49
C ILE A 103 1.85 -16.85 3.08
N TYR A 104 2.04 -17.07 1.78
CA TYR A 104 2.68 -18.29 1.27
C TYR A 104 4.12 -18.44 1.80
N LEU A 105 4.92 -17.37 1.70
CA LEU A 105 6.31 -17.39 2.12
C LEU A 105 6.47 -17.56 3.65
N GLY A 106 5.59 -16.96 4.45
CA GLY A 106 5.57 -17.10 5.90
C GLY A 106 5.18 -18.51 6.35
N LYS A 107 4.17 -19.13 5.72
CA LYS A 107 3.76 -20.51 6.00
C LYS A 107 4.84 -21.53 5.63
N LYS A 108 5.63 -21.26 4.59
CA LYS A 108 6.75 -22.13 4.19
C LYS A 108 7.88 -22.13 5.22
N GLU A 109 8.12 -21.01 5.89
CA GLU A 109 9.15 -20.87 6.91
C GLU A 109 8.78 -21.60 8.20
N SER A 110 7.52 -21.53 8.64
CA SER A 110 7.06 -22.23 9.85
C SER A 110 7.06 -23.76 9.74
N LYS A 111 7.29 -24.31 8.54
CA LYS A 111 7.34 -25.75 8.26
C LYS A 111 8.77 -26.30 8.14
N LYS A 112 9.78 -25.42 8.21
CA LYS A 112 11.19 -25.81 8.27
C LYS A 112 11.64 -25.88 9.72
#